data_AF-D5EGB7-F1
#
_entry.id   AF-D5EGB7-F1
#
_cell.length_a   1.000
_cell.length_b   1.000
_cell.length_c   1.000
_cell.angle_alpha   90.00
_cell.angle_beta   90.00
_cell.angle_gamma   90.00
#
_symmetry.space_group_name_H-M   'P 1'
#
loop_
_entity.id
_entity.type
_entity.pdbx_description
1 polymer ?
#
loop_
_entity_poly.entity_id
_entity_poly.type
_entity_poly.pdbx_seq_one_letter_code
_entity_poly.pdbx_strand_id
1 'polypeptide(L)'
;MKLKKCLVCICAAVLILSIMAPGFADEKILRRWSKTNHYKDDMGSEVWITATYYAAEYIEALVQSEANKNLWTSDEAEQYKYELLKTLTLEEYIPIFIEFDNRGPSMHMAPFGDQLTLWVGKNKLKPVDYDKRFNFKLQGKRDGFIYFPRFDEKGKPILEGVKSIRLVVNGGISSVTMSKTIEYIWDVVDDNPERLYAGKAAARLELDRLIKRLDVLNGQKKDLEGQLAEVEEELRQVQKRVEELQHQ
;
A
#
# COMPACT_ATOMS: atom_id res chain seq x y z
N MET A 1 4.34 77.23 30.20
CA MET A 1 2.88 77.36 29.97
C MET A 1 2.40 76.08 29.27
N LYS A 2 1.58 75.29 29.99
CA LYS A 2 0.54 74.31 29.58
C LYS A 2 0.83 73.30 28.45
N LEU A 3 0.93 71.99 28.72
CA LEU A 3 -0.12 70.96 28.99
C LEU A 3 -0.78 70.34 27.72
N LYS A 4 -0.45 69.05 27.47
CA LYS A 4 -1.35 67.88 27.28
C LYS A 4 -2.12 67.61 25.96
N LYS A 5 -2.17 66.28 25.66
CA LYS A 5 -3.15 65.47 24.90
C LYS A 5 -3.00 65.49 23.37
N CYS A 6 -3.28 64.47 22.56
CA CYS A 6 -3.63 63.04 22.65
C CYS A 6 -3.89 62.65 21.18
N LEU A 7 -3.37 61.52 20.68
CA LEU A 7 -3.99 60.62 19.66
C LEU A 7 -2.92 59.57 19.30
N VAL A 8 -2.85 58.41 19.94
CA VAL A 8 -3.59 57.18 19.57
C VAL A 8 -3.74 57.03 18.05
N CYS A 9 -2.72 56.47 17.40
CA CYS A 9 -2.88 55.75 16.15
C CYS A 9 -2.20 54.38 16.30
N ILE A 10 -3.06 53.38 16.41
CA ILE A 10 -2.81 51.95 16.52
C ILE A 10 -1.99 51.51 15.29
N CYS A 11 -0.70 51.21 15.48
CA CYS A 11 0.05 50.42 14.50
C CYS A 11 -0.26 48.95 14.74
N ALA A 12 -1.39 48.51 14.19
CA ALA A 12 -1.73 47.10 14.13
C ALA A 12 -0.68 46.39 13.26
N ALA A 13 0.10 45.52 13.90
CA ALA A 13 0.97 44.58 13.23
C ALA A 13 0.10 43.68 12.34
N VAL A 14 0.12 43.93 11.04
CA VAL A 14 -0.41 43.00 10.04
C VAL A 14 0.57 41.83 9.97
N LEU A 15 0.34 40.85 10.84
CA LEU A 15 0.96 39.55 10.76
C LEU A 15 0.26 38.84 9.60
N ILE A 16 0.83 38.98 8.40
CA ILE A 16 0.45 38.18 7.23
C ILE A 16 0.87 36.75 7.57
N LEU A 17 -0.04 36.01 8.21
CA LEU A 17 0.02 34.56 8.22
C LEU A 17 -0.19 34.16 6.77
N SER A 18 0.90 33.86 6.07
CA SER A 18 0.88 33.13 4.81
C SER A 18 0.28 31.77 5.10
N ILE A 19 -1.04 31.67 5.05
CA ILE A 19 -1.75 30.41 4.87
C ILE A 19 -1.36 29.98 3.46
N MET A 20 -0.27 29.22 3.33
CA MET A 20 -0.10 28.40 2.14
C MET A 20 -1.34 27.52 2.09
N ALA A 21 -2.19 27.75 1.09
CA ALA A 21 -3.33 26.89 0.85
C ALA A 21 -2.80 25.43 0.78
N PRO A 22 -3.29 24.52 1.65
CA PRO A 22 -2.73 23.17 1.77
C PRO A 22 -2.78 22.40 0.44
N GLY A 23 -3.72 22.73 -0.45
CA GLY A 23 -3.92 22.02 -1.71
C GLY A 23 -2.75 22.00 -2.69
N PHE A 24 -1.84 22.99 -2.69
CA PHE A 24 -0.73 23.01 -3.66
C PHE A 24 0.41 22.05 -3.30
N ALA A 25 0.67 21.86 -2.00
CA ALA A 25 1.69 20.92 -1.54
C ALA A 25 1.21 19.48 -1.74
N ASP A 26 -0.04 19.21 -1.39
CA ASP A 26 -0.65 17.88 -1.51
C ASP A 26 -0.69 17.42 -2.97
N GLU A 27 -1.12 18.27 -3.91
CA GLU A 27 -1.15 17.91 -5.34
C GLU A 27 0.23 17.53 -5.89
N LYS A 28 1.29 18.23 -5.47
CA LYS A 28 2.66 17.93 -5.91
C LYS A 28 3.10 16.55 -5.40
N ILE A 29 2.75 16.22 -4.15
CA ILE A 29 3.02 14.91 -3.55
C ILE A 29 2.23 13.82 -4.29
N LEU A 30 0.93 14.04 -4.50
CA LEU A 30 0.06 13.09 -5.20
C LEU A 30 0.59 12.78 -6.61
N ARG A 31 0.99 13.80 -7.39
CA ARG A 31 1.57 13.62 -8.74
C ARG A 31 2.97 13.00 -8.74
N ARG A 32 3.73 13.12 -7.66
CA ARG A 32 5.05 12.48 -7.55
C ARG A 32 4.90 10.95 -7.48
N TRP A 33 3.89 10.50 -6.74
CA TRP A 33 3.63 9.08 -6.49
C TRP A 33 2.63 8.44 -7.45
N SER A 34 1.77 9.23 -8.10
CA SER A 34 0.87 8.80 -9.18
C SER A 34 1.39 9.27 -10.54
N LYS A 35 1.75 8.33 -11.41
CA LYS A 35 2.37 8.60 -12.70
C LYS A 35 1.52 8.04 -13.83
N THR A 36 1.24 8.85 -14.83
CA THR A 36 0.45 8.46 -16.01
C THR A 36 1.31 8.46 -17.26
N ASN A 37 1.31 7.34 -17.97
CA ASN A 37 1.87 7.23 -19.31
C ASN A 37 0.71 7.23 -20.32
N HIS A 38 0.86 8.04 -21.37
CA HIS A 38 -0.11 8.13 -22.46
C HIS A 38 0.51 7.59 -23.74
N TYR A 39 -0.20 6.69 -24.40
CA TYR A 39 0.20 6.09 -25.67
C TYR A 39 -0.89 6.29 -26.71
N LYS A 40 -0.47 6.61 -27.92
CA LYS A 40 -1.33 6.81 -29.09
C LYS A 40 -0.78 6.06 -30.29
N ASP A 41 -1.66 5.61 -31.17
CA ASP A 41 -1.33 5.10 -32.50
C ASP A 41 -1.79 6.04 -33.62
N ASP A 42 -1.33 5.77 -34.85
CA ASP A 42 -1.63 6.58 -36.02
C ASP A 42 -3.11 6.48 -36.46
N MET A 43 -3.84 5.46 -35.97
CA MET A 43 -5.26 5.24 -36.25
C MET A 43 -6.18 5.95 -35.26
N GLY A 44 -5.62 6.66 -34.27
CA GLY A 44 -6.37 7.43 -33.29
C GLY A 44 -6.73 6.67 -32.02
N SER A 45 -6.25 5.44 -31.84
CA SER A 45 -6.40 4.70 -30.58
C SER A 45 -5.51 5.29 -29.51
N GLU A 46 -6.04 5.45 -28.30
CA GLU A 46 -5.32 6.04 -27.17
C GLU A 46 -5.46 5.15 -25.93
N VAL A 47 -4.37 5.03 -25.17
CA VAL A 47 -4.32 4.29 -23.90
C VAL A 47 -3.60 5.13 -22.87
N TRP A 48 -4.25 5.39 -21.74
CA TRP A 48 -3.61 5.93 -20.55
C TRP A 48 -3.44 4.82 -19.53
N ILE A 49 -2.25 4.76 -18.96
CA ILE A 49 -1.91 3.82 -17.90
C ILE A 49 -1.36 4.64 -16.75
N THR A 50 -2.10 4.67 -15.65
CA THR A 50 -1.69 5.34 -14.42
C THR A 50 -1.27 4.30 -13.41
N ALA A 51 -0.11 4.48 -12.79
CA ALA A 51 0.32 3.68 -11.67
C ALA A 51 0.61 4.58 -10.47
N THR A 52 0.15 4.16 -9.30
CA THR A 52 0.30 4.90 -8.04
C THR A 52 0.92 4.01 -6.98
N TYR A 53 2.05 4.47 -6.44
CA TYR A 53 2.68 3.84 -5.28
C TYR A 53 2.19 4.51 -3.98
N TYR A 54 1.68 3.72 -3.04
CA TYR A 54 1.11 4.24 -1.79
C TYR A 54 2.20 4.40 -0.71
N ALA A 55 3.08 5.39 -0.91
CA ALA A 55 4.02 5.83 0.11
C ALA A 55 3.29 6.46 1.32
N ALA A 56 3.97 6.55 2.45
CA ALA A 56 3.43 7.20 3.64
C ALA A 56 2.97 8.64 3.37
N GLU A 57 3.82 9.43 2.75
CA GLU A 57 3.52 10.83 2.41
C GLU A 57 2.35 10.95 1.41
N TYR A 58 2.23 9.99 0.49
CA TYR A 58 1.10 9.95 -0.45
C TYR A 58 -0.22 9.72 0.26
N ILE A 59 -0.26 8.76 1.20
CA ILE A 59 -1.48 8.43 1.95
C ILE A 59 -1.92 9.63 2.78
N GLU A 60 -1.00 10.31 3.45
CA GLU A 60 -1.33 11.51 4.23
C GLU A 60 -1.87 12.63 3.34
N ALA A 61 -1.20 12.93 2.23
CA ALA A 61 -1.67 13.91 1.26
C ALA A 61 -3.03 13.53 0.65
N LEU A 62 -3.28 12.25 0.41
CA LEU A 62 -4.56 11.75 -0.12
C LEU A 62 -5.69 11.94 0.89
N VAL A 63 -5.48 11.55 2.15
CA VAL A 63 -6.47 11.73 3.23
C VAL A 63 -6.78 13.21 3.43
N GLN A 64 -5.76 14.08 3.45
CA GLN A 64 -5.96 15.53 3.58
C GLN A 64 -6.71 16.10 2.38
N SER A 65 -6.34 15.70 1.16
CA SER A 65 -7.02 16.13 -0.07
C SER A 65 -8.50 15.72 -0.08
N GLU A 66 -8.82 14.47 0.26
CA GLU A 66 -10.21 13.99 0.32
C GLU A 66 -10.99 14.64 1.46
N ALA A 67 -10.38 14.83 2.63
CA ALA A 67 -11.01 15.54 3.74
C ALA A 67 -11.36 16.98 3.39
N ASN A 68 -10.45 17.70 2.73
CA ASN A 68 -10.68 19.07 2.28
C ASN A 68 -11.78 19.13 1.20
N LYS A 69 -11.74 18.22 0.23
CA LYS A 69 -12.70 18.16 -0.88
C LYS A 69 -14.12 17.85 -0.41
N ASN A 70 -14.26 16.97 0.58
CA ASN A 70 -15.55 16.52 1.10
C ASN A 70 -15.97 17.23 2.39
N LEU A 71 -15.18 18.19 2.87
CA LEU A 71 -15.40 18.93 4.13
C LEU A 71 -15.54 18.02 5.35
N TRP A 72 -14.73 16.95 5.39
CA TRP A 72 -14.75 15.99 6.49
C TRP A 72 -14.25 16.58 7.80
N THR A 73 -14.85 16.11 8.88
CA THR A 73 -14.35 16.28 10.23
C THR A 73 -13.07 15.46 10.46
N SER A 74 -12.36 15.76 11.55
CA SER A 74 -11.17 14.98 11.93
C SER A 74 -11.49 13.49 12.12
N ASP A 75 -12.65 13.18 12.68
CA ASP A 75 -13.06 11.79 12.95
C ASP A 75 -13.37 11.04 11.65
N GLU A 76 -14.03 11.68 10.68
CA GLU A 76 -14.29 11.09 9.35
C GLU A 76 -13.00 10.87 8.56
N ALA A 77 -12.07 11.83 8.61
CA ALA A 77 -10.76 11.69 7.98
C ALA A 77 -9.93 10.55 8.62
N GLU A 78 -9.97 10.41 9.96
CA GLU A 78 -9.33 9.30 10.66
C GLU A 78 -9.95 7.94 10.29
N GLN A 79 -11.28 7.87 10.19
CA GLN A 79 -11.99 6.65 9.79
C GLN A 79 -11.64 6.26 8.35
N TYR A 80 -11.61 7.21 7.42
CA TYR A 80 -11.17 6.98 6.05
C TYR A 80 -9.72 6.50 5.99
N LYS A 81 -8.81 7.13 6.75
CA LYS A 81 -7.41 6.69 6.86
C LYS A 81 -7.33 5.24 7.36
N TYR A 82 -8.12 4.88 8.38
CA TYR A 82 -8.16 3.52 8.91
C TYR A 82 -8.60 2.50 7.84
N GLU A 83 -9.70 2.76 7.11
CA GLU A 83 -10.20 1.87 6.06
C GLU A 83 -9.23 1.72 4.89
N LEU A 84 -8.58 2.82 4.49
CA LEU A 84 -7.56 2.83 3.47
C LEU A 84 -6.36 1.97 3.88
N LEU A 85 -5.80 2.21 5.06
CA LEU A 85 -4.65 1.43 5.56
C LEU A 85 -4.97 -0.05 5.73
N LYS A 86 -6.19 -0.37 6.16
CA LYS A 86 -6.69 -1.75 6.26
C LYS A 86 -6.74 -2.44 4.89
N THR A 87 -7.15 -1.71 3.84
CA THR A 87 -7.19 -2.23 2.46
C THR A 87 -5.77 -2.41 1.91
N LEU A 88 -4.90 -1.42 2.13
CA LEU A 88 -3.54 -1.42 1.61
C LEU A 88 -2.65 -2.50 2.22
N THR A 89 -2.96 -2.98 3.42
CA THR A 89 -2.24 -4.07 4.11
C THR A 89 -0.71 -3.89 4.08
N LEU A 90 -0.26 -2.65 4.33
CA LEU A 90 1.13 -2.22 4.16
C LEU A 90 2.12 -3.08 4.96
N GLU A 91 1.70 -3.68 6.07
CA GLU A 91 2.56 -4.54 6.87
C GLU A 91 3.03 -5.78 6.11
N GLU A 92 2.20 -6.35 5.24
CA GLU A 92 2.47 -7.61 4.53
C GLU A 92 2.90 -7.35 3.07
N TYR A 93 2.34 -6.31 2.44
CA TYR A 93 2.48 -6.08 1.01
C TYR A 93 2.96 -4.67 0.67
N ILE A 94 3.43 -4.55 -0.57
CA ILE A 94 3.70 -3.30 -1.26
C ILE A 94 2.56 -3.09 -2.26
N PRO A 95 1.54 -2.28 -1.92
CA PRO A 95 0.40 -2.05 -2.79
C PRO A 95 0.74 -1.02 -3.86
N ILE A 96 0.37 -1.34 -5.09
CA ILE A 96 0.38 -0.43 -6.23
C ILE A 96 -1.02 -0.41 -6.80
N PHE A 97 -1.58 0.77 -6.96
CA PHE A 97 -2.85 0.93 -7.67
C PHE A 97 -2.56 1.21 -9.14
N ILE A 98 -3.24 0.50 -10.03
CA ILE A 98 -3.10 0.70 -11.47
C ILE A 98 -4.46 1.05 -12.07
N GLU A 99 -4.47 1.99 -12.99
CA GLU A 99 -5.64 2.37 -13.78
C GLU A 99 -5.30 2.30 -15.26
N PHE A 100 -6.22 1.76 -16.04
CA PHE A 100 -6.18 1.76 -17.49
C PHE A 100 -7.40 2.55 -18.01
N ASP A 101 -7.18 3.49 -18.92
CA ASP A 101 -8.22 4.11 -19.75
C ASP A 101 -7.90 3.78 -21.21
N ASN A 102 -8.63 2.81 -21.76
CA ASN A 102 -8.43 2.33 -23.12
C ASN A 102 -9.53 2.85 -24.05
N ARG A 103 -9.14 3.69 -25.01
CA ARG A 103 -10.00 4.23 -26.07
C ARG A 103 -9.73 3.59 -27.44
N GLY A 104 -9.04 2.46 -27.46
CA GLY A 104 -8.73 1.69 -28.66
C GLY A 104 -9.41 0.32 -28.71
N PRO A 105 -8.85 -0.60 -29.51
CA PRO A 105 -9.21 -2.03 -29.50
C PRO A 105 -9.09 -2.65 -28.10
N SER A 106 -9.77 -3.78 -27.88
CA SER A 106 -9.73 -4.48 -26.58
C SER A 106 -8.30 -4.85 -26.17
N MET A 107 -7.94 -4.51 -24.93
CA MET A 107 -6.69 -4.95 -24.31
C MET A 107 -6.79 -6.40 -23.85
N HIS A 108 -5.70 -7.15 -24.02
CA HIS A 108 -5.59 -8.55 -23.63
C HIS A 108 -4.46 -8.69 -22.62
N MET A 109 -4.82 -8.73 -21.34
CA MET A 109 -3.83 -8.66 -20.26
C MET A 109 -3.66 -9.99 -19.52
N ALA A 110 -4.43 -11.03 -19.84
CA ALA A 110 -4.29 -12.33 -19.19
C ALA A 110 -3.04 -13.10 -19.66
N PRO A 111 -2.36 -13.82 -18.75
CA PRO A 111 -2.50 -13.74 -17.30
C PRO A 111 -1.86 -12.45 -16.76
N PHE A 112 -2.62 -11.63 -16.04
CA PHE A 112 -2.19 -10.27 -15.67
C PHE A 112 -0.98 -10.26 -14.74
N GLY A 113 -0.90 -11.22 -13.82
CA GLY A 113 0.25 -11.34 -12.92
C GLY A 113 1.59 -11.49 -13.63
N ASP A 114 1.62 -12.09 -14.82
CA ASP A 114 2.86 -12.25 -15.60
C ASP A 114 3.19 -11.02 -16.46
N GLN A 115 2.25 -10.09 -16.62
CA GLN A 115 2.47 -8.83 -17.33
C GLN A 115 3.14 -7.77 -16.46
N LEU A 116 3.29 -8.05 -15.17
CA LEU A 116 3.80 -7.11 -14.18
C LEU A 116 5.09 -7.60 -13.56
N THR A 117 6.00 -6.68 -13.33
CA THR A 117 7.22 -6.93 -12.57
C THR A 117 7.55 -5.70 -11.75
N LEU A 118 7.73 -5.88 -10.44
CA LEU A 118 8.27 -4.86 -9.57
C LEU A 118 9.75 -5.15 -9.32
N TRP A 119 10.60 -4.19 -9.68
CA TRP A 119 12.02 -4.20 -9.38
C TRP A 119 12.27 -3.39 -8.12
N VAL A 120 12.88 -4.03 -7.14
CA VAL A 120 13.29 -3.41 -5.88
C VAL A 120 14.80 -3.61 -5.75
N GLY A 121 15.57 -2.60 -6.14
CA GLY A 121 17.01 -2.74 -6.32
C GLY A 121 17.36 -3.80 -7.38
N LYS A 122 17.95 -4.92 -6.94
CA LYS A 122 18.27 -6.08 -7.81
C LYS A 122 17.20 -7.17 -7.80
N ASN A 123 16.23 -7.07 -6.89
CA ASN A 123 15.21 -8.10 -6.69
C ASN A 123 14.06 -7.90 -7.67
N LYS A 124 13.65 -8.99 -8.31
CA LYS A 124 12.51 -9.04 -9.22
C LYS A 124 11.34 -9.70 -8.49
N LEU A 125 10.24 -8.96 -8.32
CA LEU A 125 9.05 -9.42 -7.63
C LEU A 125 7.89 -9.58 -8.61
N LYS A 126 7.19 -10.70 -8.48
CA LYS A 126 5.87 -10.92 -9.10
C LYS A 126 4.77 -10.51 -8.11
N PRO A 127 3.60 -10.08 -8.59
CA PRO A 127 2.47 -9.82 -7.71
C PRO A 127 1.99 -11.12 -7.07
N VAL A 128 1.68 -11.07 -5.78
CA VAL A 128 1.10 -12.17 -5.02
C VAL A 128 -0.42 -12.17 -5.09
N ASP A 129 -1.02 -10.98 -5.15
CA ASP A 129 -2.45 -10.82 -5.42
C ASP A 129 -2.74 -9.58 -6.25
N TYR A 130 -3.88 -9.60 -6.93
CA TYR A 130 -4.36 -8.52 -7.79
C TYR A 130 -5.82 -8.77 -8.15
N ASP A 131 -6.52 -7.71 -8.57
CA ASP A 131 -7.90 -7.80 -9.04
C ASP A 131 -8.03 -8.69 -10.29
N LYS A 132 -8.72 -9.83 -10.16
CA LYS A 132 -8.88 -10.82 -11.23
C LYS A 132 -9.63 -10.28 -12.45
N ARG A 133 -10.34 -9.14 -12.33
CA ARG A 133 -10.95 -8.43 -13.46
C ARG A 133 -9.91 -8.06 -14.53
N PHE A 134 -8.64 -7.88 -14.17
CA PHE A 134 -7.58 -7.62 -15.15
C PHE A 134 -7.30 -8.80 -16.09
N ASN A 135 -7.69 -10.03 -15.75
CA ASN A 135 -7.56 -11.18 -16.66
C ASN A 135 -8.61 -11.19 -17.79
N PHE A 136 -9.63 -10.33 -17.73
CA PHE A 136 -10.62 -10.25 -18.79
C PHE A 136 -10.26 -9.14 -19.76
N LYS A 137 -10.64 -9.32 -21.03
CA LYS A 137 -10.49 -8.27 -22.05
C LYS A 137 -11.03 -6.93 -21.55
N LEU A 138 -10.34 -5.84 -21.88
CA LEU A 138 -10.68 -4.50 -21.42
C LEU A 138 -10.90 -3.53 -22.57
N GLN A 139 -12.07 -2.91 -22.59
CA GLN A 139 -12.37 -1.71 -23.37
C GLN A 139 -12.94 -0.66 -22.41
N GLY A 140 -12.51 0.60 -22.53
CA GLY A 140 -12.83 1.64 -21.55
C GLY A 140 -11.92 1.59 -20.33
N LYS A 141 -12.48 1.84 -19.15
CA LYS A 141 -11.70 2.03 -17.91
C LYS A 141 -11.70 0.81 -17.00
N ARG A 142 -10.55 0.54 -16.36
CA ARG A 142 -10.45 -0.43 -15.26
C ARG A 142 -9.29 -0.08 -14.35
N ASP A 143 -9.57 -0.13 -13.06
CA ASP A 143 -8.64 0.14 -11.99
C ASP A 143 -8.66 -0.99 -10.94
N GLY A 144 -7.61 -1.03 -10.14
CA GLY A 144 -7.50 -2.02 -9.07
C GLY A 144 -6.12 -2.05 -8.42
N PHE A 145 -6.08 -2.68 -7.25
CA PHE A 145 -4.84 -2.90 -6.51
C PHE A 145 -4.08 -4.13 -7.02
N ILE A 146 -2.76 -4.01 -6.95
CA ILE A 146 -1.78 -5.06 -7.15
C ILE A 146 -0.93 -5.10 -5.88
N TYR A 147 -0.79 -6.29 -5.30
CA TYR A 147 -0.01 -6.50 -4.09
C TYR A 147 1.27 -7.26 -4.42
N PHE A 148 2.41 -6.68 -4.08
CA PHE A 148 3.72 -7.31 -4.16
C PHE A 148 4.20 -7.71 -2.76
N PRO A 149 5.02 -8.76 -2.62
CA PRO A 149 5.53 -9.17 -1.31
C PRO A 149 6.46 -8.10 -0.72
N ARG A 150 6.28 -7.77 0.56
CA ARG A 150 7.17 -6.83 1.28
C ARG A 150 8.43 -7.50 1.84
N PHE A 151 8.35 -8.80 2.12
CA PHE A 151 9.45 -9.60 2.68
C PHE A 151 9.94 -10.66 1.68
N ASP A 152 11.23 -10.99 1.77
CA ASP A 152 11.78 -12.12 1.04
C ASP A 152 11.34 -13.46 1.66
N GLU A 153 11.67 -14.58 1.03
CA GLU A 153 11.37 -15.93 1.53
C GLU A 153 11.99 -16.23 2.91
N LYS A 154 12.97 -15.40 3.36
CA LYS A 154 13.65 -15.51 4.65
C LYS A 154 13.08 -14.52 5.68
N GLY A 155 12.03 -13.77 5.35
CA GLY A 155 11.37 -12.81 6.23
C GLY A 155 12.09 -11.46 6.35
N LYS A 156 13.07 -11.14 5.50
CA LYS A 156 13.76 -9.84 5.51
C LYS A 156 13.00 -8.81 4.68
N PRO A 157 12.84 -7.56 5.17
CA PRO A 157 12.18 -6.50 4.41
C PRO A 157 12.92 -6.19 3.12
N ILE A 158 12.23 -6.24 1.98
CA ILE A 158 12.84 -6.03 0.66
C ILE A 158 13.09 -4.54 0.36
N LEU A 159 12.36 -3.65 1.03
CA LEU A 159 12.47 -2.20 0.87
C LEU A 159 13.59 -1.56 1.71
N GLU A 160 14.22 -2.29 2.63
CA GLU A 160 15.23 -1.75 3.52
C GLU A 160 16.49 -1.31 2.75
N GLY A 161 16.87 -0.03 2.89
CA GLY A 161 18.04 0.55 2.21
C GLY A 161 17.87 0.76 0.70
N VAL A 162 16.64 0.62 0.17
CA VAL A 162 16.35 0.80 -1.25
C VAL A 162 16.09 2.27 -1.54
N LYS A 163 16.72 2.80 -2.61
CA LYS A 163 16.52 4.19 -3.02
C LYS A 163 15.35 4.40 -3.95
N SER A 164 15.12 3.45 -4.85
CA SER A 164 14.10 3.55 -5.87
C SER A 164 13.53 2.18 -6.20
N ILE A 165 12.24 2.16 -6.53
CA ILE A 165 11.54 1.00 -7.07
C ILE A 165 11.14 1.26 -8.52
N ARG A 166 11.01 0.21 -9.32
CA ARG A 166 10.56 0.31 -10.71
C ARG A 166 9.49 -0.72 -11.02
N LEU A 167 8.29 -0.26 -11.36
CA LEU A 167 7.26 -1.12 -11.93
C LEU A 167 7.43 -1.17 -13.45
N VAL A 168 7.43 -2.39 -13.99
CA VAL A 168 7.44 -2.65 -15.42
C VAL A 168 6.13 -3.36 -15.78
N VAL A 169 5.42 -2.82 -16.76
CA VAL A 169 4.25 -3.42 -17.37
C VAL A 169 4.59 -3.82 -18.80
N ASN A 170 4.27 -5.06 -19.17
CA ASN A 170 4.49 -5.56 -20.51
C ASN A 170 3.66 -4.76 -21.53
N GLY A 171 4.28 -4.22 -22.58
CA GLY A 171 3.57 -3.49 -23.63
C GLY A 171 2.69 -4.37 -24.53
N GLY A 172 2.86 -5.70 -24.50
CA GLY A 172 2.04 -6.65 -25.26
C GLY A 172 0.56 -6.70 -24.84
N ILE A 173 0.16 -5.97 -23.80
CA ILE A 173 -1.22 -5.91 -23.29
C ILE A 173 -2.20 -5.16 -24.20
N SER A 174 -1.71 -4.33 -25.12
CA SER A 174 -2.50 -3.55 -26.08
C SER A 174 -1.78 -3.43 -27.41
N SER A 175 -2.53 -3.32 -28.51
CA SER A 175 -1.96 -2.99 -29.83
C SER A 175 -1.23 -1.65 -29.84
N VAL A 176 -1.67 -0.69 -29.02
CA VAL A 176 -1.12 0.68 -28.93
C VAL A 176 0.22 0.71 -28.17
N THR A 177 0.40 -0.21 -27.23
CA THR A 177 1.61 -0.34 -26.40
C THR A 177 2.53 -1.45 -26.90
N MET A 178 2.14 -2.17 -27.96
CA MET A 178 2.91 -3.27 -28.50
C MET A 178 4.33 -2.80 -28.86
N SER A 179 5.34 -3.59 -28.49
CA SER A 179 6.78 -3.26 -28.65
C SER A 179 7.31 -2.12 -27.75
N LYS A 180 6.48 -1.54 -26.87
CA LYS A 180 6.92 -0.53 -25.89
C LYS A 180 7.14 -1.19 -24.52
N THR A 181 8.08 -0.66 -23.76
CA THR A 181 8.21 -0.99 -22.33
C THR A 181 7.57 0.12 -21.52
N ILE A 182 6.57 -0.23 -20.70
CA ILE A 182 5.89 0.74 -19.84
C ILE A 182 6.57 0.66 -18.49
N GLU A 183 7.27 1.72 -18.09
CA GLU A 183 8.01 1.77 -16.83
C GLU A 183 7.55 2.94 -15.96
N TYR A 184 7.50 2.70 -14.65
CA TYR A 184 7.28 3.69 -13.62
C TYR A 184 8.36 3.54 -12.56
N ILE A 185 9.05 4.63 -12.23
CA ILE A 185 10.12 4.64 -11.23
C ILE A 185 9.72 5.58 -10.12
N TRP A 186 9.82 5.16 -8.86
CA TRP A 186 9.59 6.03 -7.70
C TRP A 186 10.79 6.01 -6.77
N ASP A 187 11.14 7.18 -6.23
CA ASP A 187 12.18 7.32 -5.22
C ASP A 187 11.57 7.09 -3.84
N VAL A 188 12.03 6.04 -3.14
CA VAL A 188 11.48 5.56 -1.86
C VAL A 188 12.43 5.76 -0.68
N VAL A 189 13.51 6.54 -0.87
CA VAL A 189 14.56 6.78 0.15
C VAL A 189 13.98 7.21 1.50
N ASP A 190 12.95 8.07 1.47
CA ASP A 190 12.33 8.65 2.66
C ASP A 190 10.98 8.01 3.02
N ASP A 191 10.60 6.93 2.33
CA ASP A 191 9.34 6.24 2.60
C ASP A 191 9.47 5.40 3.87
N ASN A 192 8.90 5.90 4.96
CA ASN A 192 8.78 5.18 6.22
C ASN A 192 7.30 4.94 6.56
N PRO A 193 6.75 3.77 6.19
CA PRO A 193 5.38 3.39 6.50
C PRO A 193 5.07 3.42 7.99
N GLU A 194 6.06 3.22 8.88
CA GLU A 194 5.86 3.23 10.34
C GLU A 194 5.34 4.58 10.84
N ARG A 195 5.63 5.68 10.13
CA ARG A 195 5.09 7.01 10.48
C ARG A 195 3.57 7.09 10.32
N LEU A 196 3.00 6.30 9.41
CA LEU A 196 1.54 6.20 9.26
C LEU A 196 0.88 5.57 10.49
N TYR A 197 1.66 4.81 11.25
CA TYR A 197 1.23 4.13 12.47
C TYR A 197 1.39 4.99 13.73
N ALA A 198 1.47 6.33 13.59
CA ALA A 198 1.27 7.25 14.69
C ALA A 198 -0.18 7.76 14.73
N GLY A 199 -0.83 7.73 15.90
CA GLY A 199 -2.19 8.27 16.13
C GLY A 199 -3.27 7.22 16.38
N LYS A 200 -4.54 7.65 16.48
CA LYS A 200 -5.68 6.78 16.87
C LYS A 200 -5.98 5.68 15.85
N ALA A 201 -6.00 6.00 14.56
CA ALA A 201 -6.23 5.03 13.49
C ALA A 201 -5.16 3.92 13.49
N ALA A 202 -3.92 4.29 13.79
CA ALA A 202 -2.81 3.36 13.90
C ALA A 202 -2.93 2.41 15.09
N ALA A 203 -3.22 2.94 16.27
CA ALA A 203 -3.43 2.14 17.47
C ALA A 203 -4.55 1.11 17.27
N ARG A 204 -5.61 1.49 16.54
CA ARG A 204 -6.70 0.58 16.18
C ARG A 204 -6.24 -0.53 15.22
N LEU A 205 -5.44 -0.21 14.20
CA LEU A 205 -4.89 -1.21 13.28
C LEU A 205 -3.92 -2.17 13.96
N GLU A 206 -3.03 -1.66 14.80
CA GLU A 206 -2.10 -2.48 15.57
C GLU A 206 -2.86 -3.42 16.51
N LEU A 207 -3.92 -2.92 17.16
CA LEU A 207 -4.79 -3.74 17.99
C LEU A 207 -5.46 -4.86 17.16
N ASP A 208 -6.06 -4.54 16.01
CA ASP A 208 -6.69 -5.54 15.13
C ASP A 208 -5.67 -6.61 14.67
N ARG A 209 -4.45 -6.19 14.32
CA ARG A 209 -3.35 -7.09 13.95
C ARG A 209 -2.93 -7.98 15.11
N LEU A 210 -2.75 -7.42 16.31
CA LEU A 210 -2.36 -8.16 17.50
C LEU A 210 -3.44 -9.19 17.87
N ILE A 211 -4.72 -8.85 17.74
CA ILE A 211 -5.83 -9.81 17.91
C ILE A 211 -5.71 -10.95 16.90
N LYS A 212 -5.57 -10.64 15.60
CA LYS A 212 -5.44 -11.67 14.56
C LYS A 212 -4.22 -12.57 14.80
N ARG A 213 -3.09 -12.01 15.23
CA ARG A 213 -1.88 -12.80 15.55
C ARG A 213 -2.10 -13.68 16.78
N LEU A 214 -2.80 -13.17 17.78
CA LEU A 214 -3.16 -13.93 18.99
C LEU A 214 -4.06 -15.12 18.64
N ASP A 215 -5.02 -14.94 17.72
CA ASP A 215 -5.87 -16.04 17.25
C ASP A 215 -5.07 -17.13 16.53
N VAL A 216 -4.14 -16.75 15.64
CA VAL A 216 -3.25 -17.70 14.94
C VAL A 216 -2.36 -18.44 15.93
N LEU A 217 -1.74 -17.73 16.88
CA LEU A 217 -0.88 -18.35 17.89
C LEU A 217 -1.66 -19.29 18.83
N ASN A 218 -2.91 -18.94 19.17
CA ASN A 218 -3.78 -19.82 19.93
C ASN A 218 -4.16 -21.09 19.15
N GLY A 219 -4.38 -20.98 17.83
CA GLY A 219 -4.57 -22.14 16.96
C GLY A 219 -3.33 -23.05 16.97
N GLN A 220 -2.16 -22.49 16.70
CA GLN A 220 -0.89 -23.23 16.71
C GLN A 220 -0.59 -23.88 18.06
N LYS A 221 -0.89 -23.17 19.17
CA LYS A 221 -0.75 -23.72 20.52
C LYS A 221 -1.63 -24.95 20.72
N LYS A 222 -2.90 -24.90 20.31
CA LYS A 222 -3.83 -26.05 20.41
C LYS A 222 -3.35 -27.24 19.59
N ASP A 223 -2.87 -27.00 18.37
CA ASP A 223 -2.36 -28.07 17.51
C ASP A 223 -1.13 -28.74 18.13
N LEU A 224 -0.20 -27.96 18.68
CA LEU A 224 0.99 -28.46 19.38
C LEU A 224 0.63 -29.20 20.67
N GLU A 225 -0.33 -28.71 21.45
CA GLU A 225 -0.84 -29.41 22.64
C GLU A 225 -1.47 -30.76 22.26
N GLY A 226 -2.17 -30.84 21.12
CA GLY A 226 -2.71 -32.09 20.59
C GLY A 226 -1.61 -33.08 20.22
N GLN A 227 -0.58 -32.64 19.50
CA GLN A 227 0.59 -33.47 19.15
C GLN A 227 1.34 -33.94 20.41
N LEU A 228 1.47 -33.08 21.41
CA LEU A 228 2.12 -33.42 22.67
C LEU A 228 1.34 -34.50 23.42
N ALA A 229 0.01 -34.38 23.48
CA ALA A 229 -0.84 -35.39 24.12
C ALA A 229 -0.78 -36.75 23.42
N GLU A 230 -0.66 -36.77 22.09
CA GLU A 230 -0.48 -38.01 21.31
C GLU A 230 0.85 -38.69 21.66
N VAL A 231 1.95 -37.93 21.70
CA VAL A 231 3.28 -38.45 22.10
C VAL A 231 3.30 -38.94 23.55
N GLU A 232 2.61 -38.24 24.46
CA GLU A 232 2.49 -38.67 25.87
C GLU A 232 1.68 -39.96 26.04
N GLU A 233 0.67 -40.20 25.20
CA GLU A 233 -0.07 -41.46 25.18
C GLU A 233 0.82 -42.60 24.67
N GLU A 234 1.58 -42.40 23.59
CA GLU A 234 2.54 -43.38 23.09
C GLU A 234 3.60 -43.72 24.15
N LEU A 235 4.16 -42.71 24.82
CA LEU A 235 5.13 -42.92 25.90
C LEU A 235 4.56 -43.78 27.04
N ARG A 236 3.31 -43.54 27.45
CA ARG A 236 2.63 -44.36 28.46
C ARG A 236 2.45 -45.80 28.01
N GLN A 237 2.04 -46.02 26.76
CA GLN A 237 1.87 -47.36 26.21
C GLN A 237 3.20 -48.12 26.16
N VAL A 238 4.27 -47.47 25.71
CA VAL A 238 5.62 -48.06 25.67
C VAL A 238 6.12 -48.34 27.08
N GLN A 239 5.99 -47.40 28.03
CA GLN A 239 6.39 -47.61 29.43
C GLN A 239 5.66 -48.80 30.05
N LYS A 240 4.35 -48.89 29.86
CA LYS A 240 3.57 -50.03 30.33
C LYS A 240 4.08 -51.34 29.74
N ARG A 241 4.44 -51.34 28.46
CA ARG A 241 5.02 -52.52 27.80
C ARG A 241 6.40 -52.90 28.34
N VAL A 242 7.22 -51.90 28.68
CA VAL A 242 8.53 -52.12 29.30
C VAL A 242 8.37 -52.71 30.70
N GLU A 243 7.45 -52.20 31.52
CA GLU A 243 7.16 -52.73 32.86
C GLU A 243 6.65 -54.18 32.81
N GLU A 244 5.75 -54.49 31.87
CA GLU A 244 5.25 -55.85 31.63
C GLU A 244 6.40 -56.83 31.30
N LEU A 245 7.40 -56.40 30.53
CA LEU A 245 8.55 -57.21 30.14
C LEU A 245 9.62 -57.32 31.24
N GLN A 246 9.72 -56.34 32.15
CA GLN A 246 10.67 -56.36 33.27
C GLN A 246 10.24 -57.26 34.43
N HIS A 247 8.95 -57.59 34.52
CA HIS A 247 8.39 -58.45 35.56
C HIS A 247 8.15 -59.91 35.13
N GLN A 248 8.61 -60.29 33.92
CA GLN A 248 8.76 -61.69 33.47
C GLN A 248 10.16 -62.23 33.80
#